data_AF-A0A957ZXR8-F1
#
_entry.id   AF-A0A957ZXR8-F1
#
_cell.length_a   1.000
_cell.length_b   1.000
_cell.length_c   1.000
_cell.angle_alpha   90.00
_cell.angle_beta   90.00
_cell.angle_gamma   90.00
#
_symmetry.space_group_name_H-M   'P 1'
#
loop_
_entity.id
_entity.type
_entity.pdbx_description
1 polymer ?
#
loop_
_entity_poly.entity_id
_entity_poly.type
_entity_poly.pdbx_seq_one_letter_code
_entity_poly.pdbx_strand_id
1 'polypeptide(L)'
;RQGDVVAEFTTPTNRCGYAMGINMTLCNNGAGIIRGNLGTSLQTQQPVWDRLVERMPATLELGLASLFLSLVIGVPLGVLSAVYRGSWFDNLVRFFAVIFQAVPAFWMALLLILFFGVYLGWLPTGGRQTVTLTQEFDLMDRIRHLILPAFVLAFGGIALLSRIMRTETLEVIHTDYVRTAR
;
A
#
# COMPACT_ATOMS: atom_id res chain seq x y z
N ARG A 1 -29.58 -35.01 10.11
CA ARG A 1 -28.13 -35.24 9.88
C ARG A 1 -27.65 -34.04 9.08
N GLN A 2 -26.60 -33.31 9.50
CA GLN A 2 -26.18 -32.02 8.89
C GLN A 2 -25.85 -32.07 7.37
N GLY A 3 -25.82 -33.26 6.74
CA GLY A 3 -25.60 -33.45 5.32
C GLY A 3 -26.85 -33.33 4.41
N ASP A 4 -28.06 -33.29 4.98
CA ASP A 4 -29.30 -33.24 4.16
C ASP A 4 -29.50 -31.89 3.45
N VAL A 5 -29.02 -30.79 4.02
CA VAL A 5 -29.17 -29.45 3.44
C VAL A 5 -28.30 -29.23 2.20
N VAL A 6 -27.18 -29.94 2.05
CA VAL A 6 -26.29 -29.74 0.90
C VAL A 6 -26.99 -30.11 -0.40
N ALA A 7 -27.76 -31.21 -0.41
CA ALA A 7 -28.52 -31.65 -1.57
C ALA A 7 -29.63 -30.66 -1.94
N GLU A 8 -30.22 -29.98 -0.96
CA GLU A 8 -31.30 -29.00 -1.15
C GLU A 8 -30.82 -27.71 -1.83
N PHE A 9 -29.57 -27.28 -1.57
CA PHE A 9 -28.99 -26.09 -2.20
C PHE A 9 -28.21 -26.37 -3.50
N THR A 10 -28.04 -27.64 -3.88
CA THR A 10 -27.30 -28.02 -5.09
C THR A 10 -28.20 -27.88 -6.32
N THR A 11 -27.85 -26.98 -7.24
CA THR A 11 -28.56 -26.77 -8.52
C THR A 11 -27.68 -27.23 -9.69
N PRO A 12 -28.22 -27.46 -10.90
CA PRO A 12 -27.42 -27.89 -12.06
C PRO A 12 -26.23 -26.98 -12.38
N THR A 13 -26.35 -25.70 -12.02
CA THR A 13 -25.33 -24.66 -12.17
C THR A 13 -24.41 -24.54 -10.95
N ASN A 14 -24.90 -24.81 -9.75
CA ASN A 14 -24.24 -24.48 -8.48
C ASN A 14 -23.96 -25.73 -7.65
N ARG A 15 -22.68 -26.09 -7.49
CA ARG A 15 -22.27 -27.25 -6.69
C ARG A 15 -22.00 -26.83 -5.25
N CYS A 16 -22.74 -27.41 -4.30
CA CYS A 16 -22.55 -27.16 -2.88
C CYS A 16 -21.81 -28.31 -2.20
N GLY A 17 -20.88 -27.99 -1.32
CA GLY A 17 -20.13 -28.94 -0.51
C GLY A 17 -20.05 -28.47 0.95
N TYR A 18 -20.24 -29.38 1.90
CA TYR A 18 -20.11 -29.07 3.31
C TYR A 18 -18.65 -29.21 3.77
N ALA A 19 -18.05 -28.13 4.23
CA ALA A 19 -16.70 -28.10 4.75
C ALA A 19 -16.70 -28.43 6.25
N MET A 20 -16.44 -29.70 6.58
CA MET A 20 -16.53 -30.23 7.94
C MET A 20 -15.61 -29.51 8.96
N GLY A 21 -14.47 -28.97 8.50
CA GLY A 21 -13.52 -28.24 9.35
C GLY A 21 -13.97 -26.83 9.78
N ILE A 22 -14.94 -26.24 9.08
CA ILE A 22 -15.45 -24.88 9.37
C ILE A 22 -16.97 -24.85 9.57
N ASN A 23 -17.63 -26.02 9.60
CA ASN A 23 -19.07 -26.20 9.81
C ASN A 23 -19.91 -25.23 8.93
N MET A 24 -19.53 -25.10 7.66
CA MET A 24 -20.18 -24.24 6.68
C MET A 24 -20.40 -24.97 5.35
N THR A 25 -21.54 -24.71 4.72
CA THR A 25 -21.85 -25.19 3.36
C THR A 25 -21.38 -24.15 2.35
N LEU A 26 -20.52 -24.57 1.42
CA LEU A 26 -19.94 -23.73 0.38
C LEU A 26 -20.56 -24.08 -0.96
N CYS A 27 -21.20 -23.12 -1.62
CA CYS A 27 -21.75 -23.29 -2.96
C CYS A 27 -20.90 -22.54 -3.97
N ASN A 28 -20.43 -23.23 -5.01
CA ASN A 28 -19.67 -22.63 -6.09
C ASN A 28 -20.17 -23.12 -7.46
N ASN A 29 -20.43 -22.17 -8.34
CA ASN A 29 -20.56 -22.41 -9.77
C ASN A 29 -19.12 -22.42 -10.31
N GLY A 30 -18.45 -23.57 -10.47
CA GLY A 30 -17.01 -23.68 -10.79
C GLY A 30 -16.47 -22.90 -12.02
N ALA A 31 -17.32 -22.18 -12.76
CA ALA A 31 -16.98 -21.24 -13.83
C ALA A 31 -17.12 -19.75 -13.46
N GLY A 32 -17.48 -19.43 -12.20
CA GLY A 32 -17.80 -18.07 -11.74
C GLY A 32 -16.61 -17.11 -11.80
N ILE A 33 -15.41 -17.56 -11.41
CA ILE A 33 -14.21 -16.71 -11.33
C ILE A 33 -13.82 -16.15 -12.70
N ILE A 34 -13.87 -16.99 -13.74
CA ILE A 34 -13.57 -16.58 -15.13
C ILE A 34 -14.63 -15.59 -15.65
N ARG A 35 -15.84 -15.62 -15.10
CA ARG A 35 -16.94 -14.69 -15.42
C ARG A 35 -17.00 -13.48 -14.48
N GLY A 36 -15.97 -13.25 -13.65
CA GLY A 36 -15.89 -12.13 -12.70
C GLY A 36 -16.73 -12.30 -11.43
N ASN A 37 -17.33 -13.47 -11.21
CA ASN A 37 -18.02 -13.81 -9.96
C ASN A 37 -17.05 -14.41 -8.95
N LEU A 38 -16.60 -13.57 -8.01
CA LEU A 38 -15.70 -13.94 -6.91
C LEU A 38 -16.40 -14.69 -5.76
N GLY A 39 -17.72 -14.90 -5.86
CA GLY A 39 -18.52 -15.55 -4.83
C GLY A 39 -18.85 -14.65 -3.64
N THR A 40 -19.27 -15.28 -2.55
CA THR A 40 -19.69 -14.61 -1.31
C THR A 40 -18.64 -14.77 -0.22
N SER A 41 -18.40 -13.71 0.54
CA SER A 41 -17.50 -13.72 1.69
C SER A 41 -18.01 -14.66 2.78
N LEU A 42 -17.14 -15.54 3.28
CA LEU A 42 -17.49 -16.45 4.38
C LEU A 42 -17.70 -15.71 5.70
N GLN A 43 -17.07 -14.56 5.87
CA GLN A 43 -17.11 -13.78 7.10
C GLN A 43 -18.27 -12.80 7.13
N THR A 44 -18.57 -12.16 6.00
CA THR A 44 -19.56 -11.07 5.93
C THR A 44 -20.83 -11.46 5.19
N GLN A 45 -20.87 -12.66 4.58
CA GLN A 45 -21.97 -13.17 3.78
C GLN A 45 -22.43 -12.25 2.64
N GLN A 46 -21.57 -11.32 2.22
CA GLN A 46 -21.81 -10.39 1.12
C GLN A 46 -21.01 -10.76 -0.13
N PRO A 47 -21.45 -10.37 -1.34
CA PRO A 47 -20.65 -10.56 -2.55
C PRO A 47 -19.26 -9.95 -2.40
N VAL A 48 -18.23 -10.72 -2.74
CA VAL A 48 -16.82 -10.28 -2.61
C VAL A 48 -16.54 -9.09 -3.53
N TRP A 49 -17.18 -9.07 -4.71
CA TRP A 49 -17.04 -7.99 -5.69
C TRP A 49 -17.43 -6.62 -5.10
N ASP A 50 -18.56 -6.54 -4.40
CA ASP A 50 -19.06 -5.29 -3.81
C ASP A 50 -18.08 -4.76 -2.75
N ARG A 51 -17.55 -5.66 -1.92
CA ARG A 51 -16.54 -5.33 -0.91
C ARG A 51 -15.23 -4.85 -1.52
N LEU A 52 -14.82 -5.44 -2.64
CA LEU A 52 -13.60 -5.03 -3.34
C LEU A 52 -13.76 -3.61 -3.87
N VAL A 53 -14.85 -3.33 -4.59
CA VAL A 53 -15.13 -2.01 -5.18
C VAL A 53 -15.26 -0.94 -4.11
N GLU A 54 -15.86 -1.25 -2.96
CA GLU A 54 -15.98 -0.31 -1.83
C GLU A 54 -14.61 0.08 -1.25
N ARG A 55 -13.63 -0.82 -1.26
CA ARG A 55 -12.29 -0.61 -0.66
C ARG A 55 -11.24 -0.12 -1.65
N MET A 56 -11.41 -0.40 -2.94
CA MET A 56 -10.48 -0.01 -4.00
C MET A 56 -10.06 1.47 -3.96
N PRO A 57 -10.97 2.45 -3.80
CA PRO A 57 -10.58 3.86 -3.78
C PRO A 57 -9.59 4.19 -2.66
N ALA A 58 -9.71 3.53 -1.50
CA ALA A 58 -8.81 3.76 -0.38
C ALA A 58 -7.40 3.22 -0.65
N THR A 59 -7.30 2.03 -1.25
CA THR A 59 -6.02 1.45 -1.65
C THR A 59 -5.34 2.26 -2.74
N LEU A 60 -6.10 2.72 -3.74
CA LEU A 60 -5.56 3.55 -4.82
C LEU A 60 -5.04 4.89 -4.31
N GLU A 61 -5.81 5.57 -3.46
CA GLU A 61 -5.39 6.85 -2.87
C GLU A 61 -4.10 6.71 -2.06
N LEU A 62 -4.00 5.68 -1.22
CA LEU A 62 -2.79 5.39 -0.44
C LEU A 62 -1.60 4.99 -1.32
N GLY A 63 -1.83 4.12 -2.31
CA GLY A 63 -0.81 3.69 -3.26
C GLY A 63 -0.26 4.84 -4.09
N LEU A 64 -1.14 5.70 -4.63
CA LEU A 64 -0.74 6.86 -5.42
C LEU A 64 -0.03 7.91 -4.56
N ALA A 65 -0.50 8.19 -3.35
CA ALA A 65 0.17 9.12 -2.44
C ALA A 65 1.57 8.65 -2.05
N SER A 66 1.72 7.37 -1.70
CA SER A 66 3.03 6.80 -1.36
C SER A 66 3.98 6.76 -2.57
N LEU A 67 3.49 6.41 -3.76
CA LEU A 67 4.26 6.47 -5.00
C LEU A 67 4.71 7.89 -5.32
N PHE A 68 3.80 8.85 -5.21
CA PHE A 68 4.08 10.26 -5.45
C PHE A 68 5.19 10.77 -4.51
N LEU A 69 5.08 10.52 -3.20
CA LEU A 69 6.12 10.86 -2.23
C LEU A 69 7.45 10.18 -2.56
N SER A 70 7.41 8.91 -2.97
CA SER A 70 8.61 8.16 -3.35
C SER A 70 9.33 8.79 -4.54
N LEU A 71 8.59 9.23 -5.56
CA LEU A 71 9.14 9.90 -6.73
C LEU A 71 9.68 11.29 -6.38
N VAL A 72 8.87 12.12 -5.71
CA VAL A 72 9.20 13.51 -5.40
C VAL A 72 10.41 13.62 -4.48
N ILE A 73 10.64 12.65 -3.60
CA ILE A 73 11.77 12.66 -2.66
C ILE A 73 12.91 11.78 -3.18
N GLY A 74 12.62 10.55 -3.59
CA GLY A 74 13.63 9.58 -3.99
C GLY A 74 14.41 10.00 -5.23
N VAL A 75 13.73 10.54 -6.25
CA VAL A 75 14.38 10.93 -7.50
C VAL A 75 15.37 12.09 -7.28
N PRO A 76 14.98 13.24 -6.69
CA PRO A 76 15.92 14.32 -6.45
C PRO A 76 17.07 13.92 -5.54
N LEU A 77 16.82 13.12 -4.49
CA LEU A 77 17.90 12.64 -3.61
C LEU A 77 18.91 11.79 -4.37
N GLY A 78 18.47 10.90 -5.26
CA GLY A 78 19.35 10.07 -6.08
C GLY A 78 20.18 10.88 -7.08
N VAL A 79 19.54 11.84 -7.77
CA VAL A 79 20.22 12.74 -8.72
C VAL A 79 21.25 13.62 -7.99
N LEU A 80 20.86 14.27 -6.89
CA LEU A 80 21.77 15.12 -6.11
C LEU A 80 22.95 14.31 -5.53
N SER A 81 22.69 13.11 -5.02
CA SER A 81 23.72 12.20 -4.51
C SER A 81 24.72 11.77 -5.60
N ALA A 82 24.26 11.59 -6.85
CA ALA A 82 25.14 11.29 -7.99
C ALA A 82 25.95 12.50 -8.46
N VAL A 83 25.33 13.68 -8.55
CA VAL A 83 26.01 14.93 -8.97
C VAL A 83 27.11 15.30 -7.98
N TYR A 84 26.85 15.19 -6.68
CA TYR A 84 27.82 15.44 -5.61
C TYR A 84 28.47 14.16 -5.09
N ARG A 85 28.83 13.23 -6.00
CA ARG A 85 29.43 11.94 -5.64
C ARG A 85 30.63 12.12 -4.71
N GLY A 86 30.65 11.35 -3.62
CA GLY A 86 31.73 11.37 -2.63
C GLY A 86 31.67 12.52 -1.63
N SER A 87 30.70 13.44 -1.76
CA SER A 87 30.45 14.48 -0.76
C SER A 87 29.84 13.90 0.52
N TRP A 88 29.88 14.69 1.59
CA TRP A 88 29.17 14.35 2.84
C TRP A 88 27.66 14.14 2.62
N PHE A 89 27.04 14.91 1.71
CA PHE A 89 25.63 14.73 1.35
C PHE A 89 25.37 13.36 0.71
N ASP A 90 26.19 12.93 -0.26
CA ASP A 90 26.09 11.60 -0.87
C ASP A 90 26.27 10.47 0.16
N ASN A 91 27.20 10.64 1.11
CA ASN A 91 27.38 9.68 2.20
C ASN A 91 26.16 9.61 3.13
N LEU A 92 25.58 10.76 3.47
CA LEU A 92 24.42 10.85 4.35
C LEU A 92 23.18 10.22 3.71
N VAL A 93 22.90 10.51 2.44
CA VAL A 93 21.80 9.90 1.69
C VAL A 93 21.95 8.37 1.64
N ARG A 94 23.16 7.87 1.34
CA ARG A 94 23.43 6.43 1.31
C ARG A 94 23.28 5.77 2.69
N PHE A 95 23.77 6.41 3.74
CA PHE A 95 23.64 5.92 5.11
C PHE A 95 22.18 5.77 5.52
N PHE A 96 21.38 6.82 5.35
CA PHE A 96 19.95 6.77 5.67
C PHE A 96 19.17 5.80 4.77
N ALA A 97 19.51 5.70 3.48
CA ALA A 97 18.88 4.73 2.59
C ALA A 97 19.10 3.29 3.06
N VAL A 98 20.31 2.94 3.52
CA VAL A 98 20.61 1.62 4.08
C VAL A 98 19.84 1.38 5.39
N ILE A 99 19.80 2.37 6.30
CA ILE A 99 19.04 2.25 7.54
C ILE A 99 17.56 2.03 7.26
N PHE A 100 16.93 2.89 6.48
CA PHE A 100 15.50 2.78 6.19
C PHE A 100 15.14 1.51 5.43
N GLN A 101 16.06 0.99 4.61
CA GLN A 101 15.86 -0.30 3.95
C GLN A 101 16.01 -1.50 4.91
N ALA A 102 16.82 -1.37 5.97
CA ALA A 102 17.00 -2.41 6.98
C ALA A 102 15.87 -2.44 8.02
N VAL A 103 15.22 -1.30 8.27
CA VAL A 103 14.12 -1.21 9.23
C VAL A 103 12.83 -1.78 8.64
N PRO A 104 12.15 -2.72 9.32
CA PRO A 104 10.87 -3.23 8.86
C PRO A 104 9.77 -2.15 8.81
N ALA A 105 8.96 -2.16 7.75
CA ALA A 105 7.90 -1.16 7.54
C ALA A 105 6.87 -1.09 8.68
N PHE A 106 6.50 -2.23 9.26
CA PHE A 106 5.58 -2.25 10.40
C PHE A 106 6.17 -1.54 11.62
N TRP A 107 7.49 -1.64 11.83
CA TRP A 107 8.17 -1.03 12.96
C TRP A 107 8.25 0.49 12.77
N MET A 108 8.54 0.94 11.54
CA MET A 108 8.39 2.35 11.18
C MET A 108 6.97 2.85 11.40
N ALA A 109 5.95 2.09 11.00
CA ALA A 109 4.56 2.45 11.25
C ALA A 109 4.28 2.68 12.73
N LEU A 110 4.72 1.76 13.59
CA LEU A 110 4.55 1.86 15.04
C LEU A 110 5.24 3.10 15.62
N LEU A 111 6.48 3.36 15.23
CA LEU A 111 7.22 4.54 15.72
C LEU A 111 6.56 5.85 15.28
N LEU A 112 6.14 5.94 14.01
CA LEU A 112 5.50 7.15 13.49
C LEU A 112 4.13 7.38 14.14
N ILE A 113 3.33 6.33 14.32
CA ILE A 113 2.04 6.43 15.01
C ILE A 113 2.24 6.84 16.47
N LEU A 114 3.20 6.23 17.17
CA LEU A 114 3.49 6.56 18.57
C LEU A 114 3.96 8.02 18.71
N PHE A 115 4.89 8.45 17.86
CA PHE A 115 5.47 9.78 17.95
C PHE A 115 4.48 10.87 17.52
N PHE A 116 3.92 10.78 16.31
CA PHE A 116 3.05 11.83 15.77
C PHE A 116 1.61 11.74 16.25
N GLY A 117 1.12 10.52 16.51
CA GLY A 117 -0.26 10.31 16.90
C GLY A 117 -0.49 10.29 18.40
N VAL A 118 0.41 9.69 19.18
CA VAL A 118 0.23 9.55 20.64
C VAL A 118 0.97 10.66 21.41
N TYR A 119 2.26 10.86 21.14
CA TYR A 119 3.06 11.82 21.90
C TYR A 119 2.78 13.27 21.49
N LEU A 120 2.78 13.58 20.19
CA LEU A 120 2.48 14.92 19.66
C LEU A 120 0.97 15.20 19.54
N GLY A 121 0.17 14.16 19.27
CA GLY A 121 -1.27 14.32 19.02
C GLY A 121 -1.60 15.08 17.72
N TRP A 122 -0.68 15.13 16.76
CA TRP A 122 -0.85 15.91 15.53
C TRP A 122 -1.65 15.17 14.46
N LEU A 123 -1.47 13.85 14.38
CA LEU A 123 -2.00 13.03 13.32
C LEU A 123 -2.86 11.90 13.90
N PRO A 124 -3.94 11.49 13.23
CA PRO A 124 -4.79 10.39 13.69
C PRO A 124 -4.02 9.06 13.62
N THR A 125 -4.33 8.15 14.55
CA THR A 125 -3.62 6.86 14.66
C THR A 125 -4.19 5.76 13.75
N GLY A 126 -5.36 5.98 13.14
CA GLY A 126 -5.98 5.02 12.24
C GLY A 126 -7.31 5.50 11.65
N GLY A 127 -7.85 4.73 10.73
CA GLY A 127 -9.05 5.08 9.97
C GLY A 127 -8.75 5.85 8.69
N ARG A 128 -9.81 6.19 7.95
CA ARG A 128 -9.75 6.95 6.69
C ARG A 128 -10.27 8.38 6.83
N GLN A 129 -11.11 8.60 7.84
CA GLN A 129 -11.70 9.88 8.21
C GLN A 129 -12.22 9.79 9.66
N THR A 130 -12.31 10.93 10.33
CA THR A 130 -12.93 11.06 11.65
C THR A 130 -14.43 10.78 11.53
N VAL A 131 -14.96 9.93 12.41
CA VAL A 131 -16.39 9.62 12.44
C VAL A 131 -17.14 10.75 13.14
N THR A 132 -17.72 11.66 12.36
CA THR A 132 -18.56 12.76 12.85
C THR A 132 -20.03 12.50 12.53
N LEU A 133 -20.94 12.91 13.43
CA LEU A 133 -22.40 12.71 13.31
C LEU A 133 -23.01 13.35 12.05
N THR A 134 -22.35 14.34 11.46
CA THR A 134 -22.83 15.08 10.29
C THR A 134 -22.42 14.46 8.95
N GLN A 135 -21.58 13.40 8.94
CA GLN A 135 -21.06 12.77 7.71
C GLN A 135 -20.60 13.76 6.63
N GLU A 136 -20.06 14.91 7.03
CA GLU A 136 -19.54 15.88 6.07
C GLU A 136 -18.20 15.41 5.49
N PHE A 137 -18.02 15.60 4.19
CA PHE A 137 -16.77 15.31 3.51
C PHE A 137 -15.74 16.38 3.83
N ASP A 138 -14.88 16.11 4.82
CA ASP A 138 -13.71 16.95 5.10
C ASP A 138 -12.45 16.41 4.40
N LEU A 139 -12.00 17.14 3.38
CA LEU A 139 -10.76 16.85 2.65
C LEU A 139 -9.52 16.95 3.54
N MET A 140 -9.51 17.89 4.49
CA MET A 140 -8.35 18.11 5.35
C MET A 140 -8.17 16.95 6.33
N ASP A 141 -9.26 16.52 6.93
CA ASP A 141 -9.29 15.35 7.80
C ASP A 141 -8.77 14.09 7.08
N ARG A 142 -9.22 13.86 5.84
CA ARG A 142 -8.78 12.71 5.05
C ARG A 142 -7.28 12.75 4.72
N ILE A 143 -6.75 13.93 4.41
CA ILE A 143 -5.30 14.10 4.20
C ILE A 143 -4.54 13.78 5.49
N ARG A 144 -5.01 14.25 6.66
CA ARG A 144 -4.38 13.92 7.95
C ARG A 144 -4.32 12.42 8.22
N HIS A 145 -5.39 11.70 7.89
CA HIS A 145 -5.44 10.23 7.99
C HIS A 145 -4.51 9.53 6.98
N LEU A 146 -4.16 10.18 5.88
CA LEU A 146 -3.33 9.62 4.82
C LEU A 146 -1.82 9.81 5.06
N ILE A 147 -1.40 10.89 5.72
CA ILE A 147 0.01 11.29 5.84
C ILE A 147 0.88 10.17 6.44
N LEU A 148 0.52 9.66 7.61
CA LEU A 148 1.31 8.62 8.30
C LEU A 148 1.45 7.35 7.45
N PRO A 149 0.36 6.68 7.02
CA PRO A 149 0.48 5.45 6.24
C PRO A 149 1.13 5.67 4.87
N ALA A 150 0.89 6.82 4.21
CA ALA A 150 1.54 7.12 2.94
C ALA A 150 3.05 7.29 3.10
N PHE A 151 3.51 7.96 4.17
CA PHE A 151 4.92 8.17 4.43
C PHE A 151 5.65 6.88 4.82
N VAL A 152 5.01 6.04 5.65
CA VAL A 152 5.51 4.69 5.99
C VAL A 152 5.71 3.84 4.73
N LEU A 153 4.75 3.83 3.82
CA LEU A 153 4.86 3.10 2.55
C LEU A 153 5.91 3.74 1.62
N ALA A 154 5.99 5.07 1.60
CA ALA A 154 6.94 5.78 0.76
C ALA A 154 8.40 5.54 1.15
N PHE A 155 8.72 5.30 2.43
CA PHE A 155 10.10 5.06 2.88
C PHE A 155 10.85 4.01 2.05
N GLY A 156 10.21 2.86 1.79
CA GLY A 156 10.80 1.80 0.97
C GLY A 156 11.00 2.24 -0.48
N GLY A 157 10.04 2.97 -1.04
CA GLY A 157 10.12 3.53 -2.39
C GLY A 157 11.21 4.59 -2.53
N ILE A 158 11.35 5.49 -1.54
CA ILE A 158 12.39 6.54 -1.52
C ILE A 158 13.78 5.90 -1.48
N ALA A 159 14.01 4.92 -0.61
CA ALA A 159 15.29 4.23 -0.49
C ALA A 159 15.64 3.49 -1.80
N LEU A 160 14.67 2.81 -2.42
CA LEU A 160 14.87 2.10 -3.68
C LEU A 160 15.14 3.06 -4.84
N LEU A 161 14.26 4.05 -5.04
CA LEU A 161 14.35 4.98 -6.18
C LEU A 161 15.57 5.87 -6.10
N SER A 162 15.95 6.37 -4.92
CA SER A 162 17.19 7.14 -4.77
C SER A 162 18.42 6.34 -5.17
N ARG A 163 18.47 5.04 -4.84
CA ARG A 163 19.59 4.15 -5.19
C ARG A 163 19.64 3.83 -6.68
N ILE A 164 18.49 3.60 -7.30
CA ILE A 164 18.38 3.39 -8.76
C ILE A 164 18.79 4.68 -9.48
N MET A 165 18.13 5.80 -9.20
CA MET A 165 18.41 7.08 -9.87
C MET A 165 19.86 7.51 -9.70
N ARG A 166 20.47 7.26 -8.54
CA ARG A 166 21.90 7.52 -8.34
C ARG A 166 22.78 6.71 -9.30
N THR A 167 22.50 5.41 -9.45
CA THR A 167 23.27 4.53 -10.33
C THR A 167 23.14 4.96 -11.78
N GLU A 168 21.91 5.17 -12.26
CA GLU A 168 21.62 5.60 -13.63
C GLU A 168 22.24 6.98 -13.92
N THR A 169 22.13 7.92 -12.99
CA THR A 169 22.70 9.27 -13.17
C THR A 169 24.22 9.23 -13.23
N LEU A 170 24.88 8.38 -12.44
CA LEU A 170 26.33 8.21 -12.51
C LEU A 170 26.78 7.61 -13.84
N GLU A 171 26.03 6.65 -14.38
CA GLU A 171 26.31 6.07 -15.69
C GLU A 171 26.18 7.13 -16.80
N VAL A 172 25.10 7.91 -16.77
CA VAL A 172 24.83 8.97 -17.74
C VAL A 172 25.88 10.08 -17.69
N ILE A 173 26.33 10.52 -16.50
CA ILE A 173 27.35 11.58 -16.37
C ILE A 173 28.68 11.20 -17.06
N HIS A 174 28.97 9.91 -17.22
CA HIS A 174 30.20 9.45 -17.86
C HIS A 174 30.11 9.32 -19.38
N THR A 175 28.96 9.61 -19.99
CA THR A 175 28.75 9.53 -21.45
C THR A 175 29.27 10.76 -22.20
N ASP A 176 29.66 10.56 -23.47
CA ASP A 176 30.33 11.59 -24.28
C ASP A 176 29.44 12.79 -24.63
N TYR A 177 28.11 12.61 -24.71
CA TYR A 177 27.19 13.71 -24.96
C TYR A 177 27.08 14.68 -23.77
N VAL A 178 27.29 14.21 -22.54
CA VAL A 178 27.35 15.10 -21.36
C VAL A 178 28.69 15.83 -21.29
N ARG A 179 29.79 15.18 -21.70
CA ARG A 179 31.14 15.79 -21.70
C ARG A 179 31.30 16.92 -22.72
N THR A 180 30.64 16.79 -23.87
CA THR A 180 30.69 17.80 -24.95
C THR A 180 29.78 19.00 -24.69
N ALA A 181 28.77 18.87 -23.83
CA ALA A 181 27.85 19.96 -23.46
C ALA A 181 28.31 20.80 -22.25
N ARG A 182 29.40 20.39 -21.57
CA ARG A 182 29.97 21.08 -20.40
C ARG A 182 30.97 22.15 -20.79
#